data_AF-A0A093YMY1-F1
#
_entry.id   AF-A0A093YMY1-F1
#
_cell.length_a   1.000
_cell.length_b   1.000
_cell.length_c   1.000
_cell.angle_alpha   90.00
_cell.angle_beta   90.00
_cell.angle_gamma   90.00
#
_symmetry.space_group_name_H-M   'P 1'
#
loop_
_entity.id
_entity.type
_entity.pdbx_description
1 polymer ?
#
loop_
_entity_poly.entity_id
_entity_poly.type
_entity_poly.pdbx_seq_one_letter_code
_entity_poly.pdbx_strand_id
1 'polypeptide(L)'
;MREKLLRWGLRDRDENVRKAAGKLFRDRWIEDCAGIPEEAPADGEGPPPNFEALQELLERIDVVNSGVENGVALEAMKGFWEGRVDYREAVVFDNLFWDTLSAESVFMARSFNDYCRNEGSNKLEALVEEKMPEVTKLAYYLQRYINVLVEALKRVAQQVPEEDEEEEDTVEQEFIVEQLLHIAHSLDYSDEVGRRKMFALLRQSLSVPDLPEEATKLIVETLRGICASDAAGEREFVSVVLEAVADIHDTIMDEPVDEDVDESFHSARSEVSETESSSKKPKAEMSEEELQDKSIKEIMVNMKCLHIVQCMLQNVGGNLQQNVDLVAMLNNLVVPAVRSHEAPVRERGLLCLGLCSLLDKVILVTPLLFYNFI
;
A
#
# COMPACT_ATOMS: atom_id res chain seq x y z
N MET A 1 -8.48 24.41 4.30
CA MET A 1 -8.97 25.47 3.36
C MET A 1 -8.00 25.71 2.21
N ARG A 2 -6.68 25.75 2.46
CA ARG A 2 -5.63 25.94 1.42
C ARG A 2 -5.62 24.82 0.36
N GLU A 3 -5.71 23.57 0.80
CA GLU A 3 -5.82 22.39 -0.07
C GLU A 3 -6.99 22.49 -1.08
N LYS A 4 -8.18 22.92 -0.64
CA LYS A 4 -9.35 23.11 -1.53
C LYS A 4 -9.11 24.18 -2.60
N LEU A 5 -8.48 25.30 -2.22
CA LEU A 5 -8.12 26.37 -3.16
C LEU A 5 -7.10 25.88 -4.18
N LEU A 6 -6.10 25.13 -3.72
CA LEU A 6 -5.08 24.53 -4.58
C LEU A 6 -5.72 23.54 -5.56
N ARG A 7 -6.65 22.69 -5.08
CA ARG A 7 -7.40 21.71 -5.89
C ARG A 7 -8.24 22.39 -6.96
N TRP A 8 -8.99 23.43 -6.61
CA TRP A 8 -9.79 24.16 -7.59
C TRP A 8 -8.92 24.91 -8.59
N GLY A 9 -7.85 25.55 -8.13
CA GLY A 9 -6.95 26.31 -9.00
C GLY A 9 -6.21 25.42 -9.99
N LEU A 10 -5.56 24.34 -9.53
CA LEU A 10 -4.74 23.46 -10.38
C LEU A 10 -5.56 22.55 -11.29
N ARG A 11 -6.80 22.21 -10.90
CA ARG A 11 -7.73 21.41 -11.72
C ARG A 11 -8.81 22.25 -12.39
N ASP A 12 -8.61 23.57 -12.50
CA ASP A 12 -9.54 24.44 -13.19
C ASP A 12 -9.61 24.10 -14.69
N ARG A 13 -10.76 24.34 -15.31
CA ARG A 13 -10.95 24.14 -16.75
C ARG A 13 -10.20 25.19 -17.56
N ASP A 14 -9.97 26.37 -17.01
CA ASP A 14 -9.19 27.44 -17.63
C ASP A 14 -7.70 27.27 -17.35
N GLU A 15 -6.91 27.17 -18.41
CA GLU A 15 -5.45 27.06 -18.34
C GLU A 15 -4.79 28.25 -17.65
N ASN A 16 -5.35 29.46 -17.79
CA ASN A 16 -4.81 30.64 -17.13
C ASN A 16 -4.97 30.58 -15.62
N VAL A 17 -6.10 30.02 -15.15
CA VAL A 17 -6.34 29.81 -13.72
C VAL A 17 -5.37 28.77 -13.17
N ARG A 18 -5.16 27.66 -13.90
CA ARG A 18 -4.16 26.64 -13.52
C ARG A 18 -2.74 27.21 -13.43
N LYS A 19 -2.32 27.97 -14.44
CA LYS A 19 -1.00 28.63 -14.46
C LYS A 19 -0.85 29.62 -13.30
N ALA A 20 -1.89 30.40 -13.00
CA ALA A 20 -1.88 31.35 -11.89
C ALA A 20 -1.80 30.64 -10.54
N ALA A 21 -2.56 29.56 -10.34
CA ALA A 21 -2.52 28.75 -9.12
C ALA A 21 -1.16 28.09 -8.90
N GLY A 22 -0.57 27.49 -9.95
CA GLY A 22 0.77 26.92 -9.87
C GLY A 22 1.85 27.97 -9.59
N LYS A 23 1.72 29.18 -10.16
CA LYS A 23 2.62 30.30 -9.87
C LYS A 23 2.49 30.77 -8.43
N LEU A 24 1.26 30.90 -7.93
CA LEU A 24 0.99 31.27 -6.54
C LEU A 24 1.67 30.29 -5.57
N PHE A 25 1.56 28.98 -5.83
CA PHE A 25 2.17 27.94 -5.01
C PHE A 25 3.71 28.04 -5.00
N ARG A 26 4.34 28.08 -6.18
CA ARG A 26 5.81 27.96 -6.29
C ARG A 26 6.61 29.24 -6.12
N ASP A 27 5.96 30.40 -6.23
CA ASP A 27 6.61 31.70 -6.02
C ASP A 27 6.15 32.28 -4.68
N ARG A 28 4.86 32.57 -4.55
CA ARG A 28 4.36 33.38 -3.42
C ARG A 28 4.25 32.61 -2.12
N TRP A 29 3.69 31.41 -2.12
CA TRP A 29 3.46 30.66 -0.88
C TRP A 29 4.77 30.19 -0.24
N ILE A 30 5.76 29.82 -1.06
CA ILE A 30 7.09 29.48 -0.55
C ILE A 30 7.81 30.71 0.03
N GLU A 31 7.69 31.89 -0.58
CA GLU A 31 8.20 33.15 -0.01
C GLU A 31 7.53 33.48 1.32
N ASP A 32 6.21 33.27 1.42
CA ASP A 32 5.46 33.53 2.66
C ASP A 32 5.87 32.57 3.81
N CYS A 33 6.38 31.36 3.50
CA CYS A 33 6.91 30.42 4.50
C CYS A 33 8.40 30.69 4.82
N ALA A 34 9.21 31.06 3.82
CA ALA A 34 10.61 31.42 4.02
C ALA A 34 10.81 32.69 4.87
N GLY A 35 9.77 33.53 4.97
CA GLY A 35 9.81 34.76 5.74
C GLY A 35 10.56 35.89 5.02
N ILE A 36 10.79 36.99 5.74
CA ILE A 36 11.53 38.13 5.19
C ILE A 36 13.03 37.78 5.26
N PRO A 37 13.77 37.82 4.14
CA PRO A 37 15.21 37.58 4.15
C PRO A 37 15.92 38.51 5.13
N GLU A 38 16.80 37.98 6.00
CA GLU A 38 17.62 38.80 6.90
C GLU A 38 18.59 39.72 6.13
N GLU A 39 18.99 39.30 4.93
CA GLU A 39 19.83 40.06 4.01
C GLU A 39 19.09 40.28 2.68
N ALA A 40 19.14 41.52 2.18
CA ALA A 40 18.57 41.84 0.87
C ALA A 40 19.31 41.02 -0.21
N PRO A 41 18.60 40.31 -1.10
CA PRO A 41 19.23 39.59 -2.20
C PRO A 41 20.14 40.53 -3.00
N ALA A 42 21.31 40.04 -3.39
CA ALA A 42 22.17 40.77 -4.32
C ALA A 42 21.39 41.05 -5.63
N ASP A 43 21.63 42.23 -6.24
CA ASP A 43 20.84 42.76 -7.35
C ASP A 43 20.52 41.71 -8.43
N GLY A 44 19.24 41.30 -8.49
CA GLY A 44 18.67 40.51 -9.58
C GLY A 44 18.46 39.01 -9.33
N GLU A 45 18.94 38.45 -8.21
CA GLU A 45 18.70 37.05 -7.84
C GLU A 45 17.60 36.96 -6.77
N GLY A 46 16.69 35.99 -6.91
CA GLY A 46 15.66 35.73 -5.89
C GLY A 46 16.27 35.21 -4.58
N PRO A 47 15.48 35.10 -3.49
CA PRO A 47 15.98 34.47 -2.26
C PRO A 47 16.49 33.04 -2.55
N PRO A 48 17.56 32.60 -1.89
CA PRO A 48 18.11 31.26 -2.10
C PRO A 48 17.08 30.18 -1.74
N PRO A 49 17.20 28.96 -2.30
CA PRO A 49 16.32 27.85 -1.94
C PRO A 49 16.32 27.57 -0.44
N ASN A 50 15.13 27.56 0.15
CA ASN A 50 14.89 27.21 1.55
C ASN A 50 14.01 25.96 1.62
N PHE A 51 14.60 24.84 2.06
CA PHE A 51 13.92 23.55 2.16
C PHE A 51 13.10 23.40 3.43
N GLU A 52 13.45 24.09 4.52
CA GLU A 52 12.62 24.14 5.74
C GLU A 52 11.29 24.84 5.43
N ALA A 53 11.34 25.94 4.68
CA ALA A 53 10.15 26.64 4.20
C ALA A 53 9.30 25.80 3.23
N LEU A 54 9.94 24.93 2.43
CA LEU A 54 9.23 24.01 1.56
C LEU A 54 8.54 22.92 2.37
N GLN A 55 9.20 22.37 3.40
CA GLN A 55 8.58 21.43 4.32
C GLN A 55 7.40 22.07 5.07
N GLU A 56 7.56 23.28 5.61
CA GLU A 56 6.44 24.01 6.25
C GLU A 56 5.28 24.25 5.27
N LEU A 57 5.58 24.58 4.01
CA LEU A 57 4.56 24.74 2.98
C LEU A 57 3.79 23.44 2.73
N LEU A 58 4.50 22.30 2.68
CA LEU A 58 3.92 20.98 2.51
C LEU A 58 3.07 20.58 3.72
N GLU A 59 3.52 20.84 4.93
CA GLU A 59 2.75 20.66 6.16
C GLU A 59 1.45 21.49 6.11
N ARG A 60 1.52 22.76 5.70
CA ARG A 60 0.37 23.67 5.62
C ARG A 60 -0.68 23.29 4.57
N ILE A 61 -0.34 22.44 3.60
CA ILE A 61 -1.30 21.87 2.64
C ILE A 61 -1.75 20.46 3.01
N ASP A 62 -1.25 19.91 4.12
CA ASP A 62 -1.60 18.59 4.64
C ASP A 62 -1.31 17.50 3.60
N VAL A 63 -0.02 17.20 3.39
CA VAL A 63 0.42 16.21 2.40
C VAL A 63 -0.03 14.80 2.70
N VAL A 64 -0.28 14.46 3.97
CA VAL A 64 -0.81 13.15 4.35
C VAL A 64 -2.15 12.90 3.65
N ASN A 65 -3.04 13.90 3.62
CA ASN A 65 -4.32 13.78 2.93
C ASN A 65 -4.28 14.21 1.46
N SER A 66 -3.41 15.14 1.09
CA SER A 66 -3.39 15.77 -0.24
C SER A 66 -2.34 15.24 -1.21
N GLY A 67 -1.39 14.45 -0.70
CA GLY A 67 -0.25 13.83 -1.38
C GLY A 67 -0.40 12.33 -1.67
N VAL A 68 -1.55 11.74 -1.35
CA VAL A 68 -1.95 10.38 -1.76
C VAL A 68 -1.96 10.22 -3.29
N GLU A 69 -2.17 9.00 -3.79
CA GLU A 69 -2.28 8.73 -5.23
C GLU A 69 -3.32 9.66 -5.91
N ASN A 70 -2.95 10.29 -7.02
CA ASN A 70 -3.77 11.31 -7.70
C ASN A 70 -4.16 12.51 -6.82
N GLY A 71 -3.38 12.78 -5.77
CA GLY A 71 -3.52 13.94 -4.89
C GLY A 71 -3.15 15.27 -5.55
N VAL A 72 -3.71 16.37 -5.05
CA VAL A 72 -3.43 17.72 -5.60
C VAL A 72 -2.01 18.18 -5.28
N ALA A 73 -1.43 17.74 -4.17
CA ALA A 73 -0.07 18.14 -3.79
C ALA A 73 0.96 17.66 -4.81
N LEU A 74 0.71 16.51 -5.49
CA LEU A 74 1.58 16.02 -6.56
C LEU A 74 1.57 16.93 -7.78
N GLU A 75 0.40 17.42 -8.19
CA GLU A 75 0.27 18.39 -9.28
C GLU A 75 0.94 19.72 -8.93
N ALA A 76 0.79 20.15 -7.67
CA ALA A 76 1.43 21.36 -7.16
C ALA A 76 2.95 21.24 -7.18
N MET A 77 3.49 20.14 -6.65
CA MET A 77 4.92 19.86 -6.64
C MET A 77 5.48 19.63 -8.04
N LYS A 78 4.72 19.02 -8.96
CA LYS A 78 5.11 18.93 -10.37
C LYS A 78 5.37 20.32 -10.95
N GLY A 79 4.42 21.25 -10.78
CA GLY A 79 4.55 22.63 -11.24
C GLY A 79 5.61 23.43 -10.48
N PHE A 80 5.86 23.08 -9.21
CA PHE A 80 6.96 23.63 -8.42
C PHE A 80 8.30 23.25 -9.01
N TRP A 81 8.55 21.95 -9.17
CA TRP A 81 9.78 21.43 -9.74
C TRP A 81 9.99 21.99 -11.13
N GLU A 82 8.96 22.04 -12.00
CA GLU A 82 9.04 22.62 -13.34
C GLU A 82 9.54 24.07 -13.33
N GLY A 83 8.97 24.92 -12.48
CA GLY A 83 9.25 26.36 -12.44
C GLY A 83 10.46 26.77 -11.59
N ARG A 84 10.88 25.96 -10.62
CA ARG A 84 11.94 26.26 -9.64
C ARG A 84 13.18 25.40 -9.88
N VAL A 85 13.91 25.74 -10.95
CA VAL A 85 15.16 25.06 -11.33
C VAL A 85 16.22 25.18 -10.23
N ASP A 86 16.26 26.33 -9.56
CA ASP A 86 17.09 26.63 -8.39
C ASP A 86 16.90 25.58 -7.27
N TYR A 87 15.66 25.23 -6.95
CA TYR A 87 15.36 24.18 -5.96
C TYR A 87 15.77 22.79 -6.46
N ARG A 88 15.52 22.47 -7.73
CA ARG A 88 15.91 21.17 -8.32
C ARG A 88 17.41 20.95 -8.25
N GLU A 89 18.21 21.98 -8.51
CA GLU A 89 19.67 21.90 -8.48
C GLU A 89 20.21 21.89 -7.04
N ALA A 90 19.59 22.61 -6.12
CA ALA A 90 20.05 22.72 -4.74
C ALA A 90 19.65 21.55 -3.82
N VAL A 91 18.62 20.76 -4.16
CA VAL A 91 18.11 19.71 -3.25
C VAL A 91 19.15 18.61 -2.99
N VAL A 92 19.25 18.16 -1.74
CA VAL A 92 20.17 17.09 -1.31
C VAL A 92 19.40 16.10 -0.44
N PHE A 93 19.53 14.81 -0.76
CA PHE A 93 18.94 13.71 0.01
C PHE A 93 20.05 12.84 0.59
N ASP A 94 20.77 13.37 1.58
CA ASP A 94 21.87 12.68 2.23
C ASP A 94 21.39 11.59 3.21
N ASN A 95 22.33 10.88 3.85
CA ASN A 95 21.95 9.82 4.78
C ASN A 95 21.11 10.34 5.94
N LEU A 96 21.41 11.55 6.45
CA LEU A 96 20.67 12.15 7.56
C LEU A 96 19.21 12.39 7.15
N PHE A 97 18.98 12.93 5.96
CA PHE A 97 17.64 13.11 5.39
C PHE A 97 16.81 11.81 5.44
N TRP A 98 17.36 10.71 4.90
CA TRP A 98 16.65 9.42 4.90
C TRP A 98 16.52 8.80 6.29
N ASP A 99 17.44 9.15 7.20
CA ASP A 99 17.44 8.68 8.57
C ASP A 99 16.41 9.41 9.45
N THR A 100 15.93 10.59 9.06
CA THR A 100 14.97 11.42 9.81
C THR A 100 13.82 11.91 8.92
N LEU A 101 13.13 11.00 8.24
CA LEU A 101 11.99 11.36 7.38
C LEU A 101 10.79 11.81 8.23
N SER A 102 10.06 12.75 7.67
CA SER A 102 8.69 13.15 8.03
C SER A 102 7.80 12.94 6.80
N ALA A 103 6.49 13.07 6.94
CA ALA A 103 5.57 13.04 5.80
C ALA A 103 5.96 14.03 4.69
N GLU A 104 6.31 15.26 5.03
CA GLU A 104 6.67 16.31 4.08
C GLU A 104 7.98 16.02 3.36
N SER A 105 9.00 15.56 4.10
CA SER A 105 10.31 15.34 3.52
C SER A 105 10.31 14.15 2.56
N VAL A 106 9.69 13.03 2.92
CA VAL A 106 9.55 11.89 2.00
C VAL A 106 8.66 12.21 0.81
N PHE A 107 7.59 12.99 1.00
CA PHE A 107 6.74 13.46 -0.11
C PHE A 107 7.50 14.36 -1.08
N MET A 108 8.37 15.24 -0.55
CA MET A 108 9.27 16.06 -1.37
C MET A 108 10.20 15.17 -2.20
N ALA A 109 10.82 14.14 -1.59
CA ALA A 109 11.69 13.21 -2.31
C ALA A 109 10.94 12.40 -3.38
N ARG A 110 9.74 11.89 -3.06
CA ARG A 110 8.87 11.16 -3.98
C ARG A 110 8.44 12.03 -5.16
N SER A 111 7.95 13.24 -4.91
CA SER A 111 7.52 14.15 -5.98
C SER A 111 8.68 14.62 -6.86
N PHE A 112 9.88 14.80 -6.31
CA PHE A 112 11.09 15.09 -7.08
C PHE A 112 11.43 13.92 -8.02
N ASN A 113 11.47 12.70 -7.49
CA ASN A 113 11.74 11.49 -8.26
C ASN A 113 10.73 11.33 -9.40
N ASP A 114 9.44 11.46 -9.11
CA ASP A 114 8.36 11.34 -10.10
C ASP A 114 8.47 12.41 -11.20
N TYR A 115 8.79 13.66 -10.83
CA TYR A 115 9.00 14.73 -11.80
C TYR A 115 10.16 14.42 -12.74
N CYS A 116 11.32 14.05 -12.17
CA CYS A 116 12.52 13.84 -12.96
C CYS A 116 12.41 12.65 -13.92
N ARG A 117 11.77 11.56 -13.49
CA ARG A 117 11.58 10.34 -14.33
C ARG A 117 10.53 10.52 -15.43
N ASN A 118 9.46 11.28 -15.20
CA ASN A 118 8.34 11.37 -16.15
C ASN A 118 8.53 12.40 -17.27
N GLU A 119 9.38 13.42 -17.09
CA GLU A 119 9.58 14.48 -18.09
C GLU A 119 10.54 14.08 -19.24
N GLY A 120 11.24 12.95 -19.12
CA GLY A 120 12.00 12.33 -20.23
C GLY A 120 13.22 13.12 -20.71
N SER A 121 13.78 13.99 -19.88
CA SER A 121 15.01 14.75 -20.18
C SER A 121 16.24 14.05 -19.58
N ASN A 122 17.27 13.81 -20.39
CA ASN A 122 18.53 13.19 -19.92
C ASN A 122 19.17 13.93 -18.74
N LYS A 123 18.95 15.25 -18.63
CA LYS A 123 19.45 16.04 -17.48
C LYS A 123 18.72 15.70 -16.19
N LEU A 124 17.42 15.43 -16.27
CA LEU A 124 16.61 15.08 -15.11
C LEU A 124 16.91 13.65 -14.65
N GLU A 125 17.15 12.72 -15.58
CA GLU A 125 17.59 11.37 -15.23
C GLU A 125 18.95 11.40 -14.52
N ALA A 126 19.90 12.22 -15.00
CA ALA A 126 21.19 12.40 -14.31
C ALA A 126 21.03 12.95 -12.89
N LEU A 127 20.06 13.83 -12.63
CA LEU A 127 19.76 14.30 -11.28
C LEU A 127 19.18 13.19 -10.39
N VAL A 128 18.41 12.25 -10.95
CA VAL A 128 17.91 11.10 -10.19
C VAL A 128 19.07 10.19 -9.81
N GLU A 129 19.94 9.86 -10.75
CA GLU A 129 21.15 9.05 -10.50
C GLU A 129 22.09 9.70 -9.47
N GLU A 130 22.20 11.03 -9.49
CA GLU A 130 23.06 11.78 -8.56
C GLU A 130 22.45 11.88 -7.15
N LYS A 131 21.14 12.12 -7.04
CA LYS A 131 20.51 12.55 -5.79
C LYS A 131 19.71 11.47 -5.08
N MET A 132 19.12 10.53 -5.81
CA MET A 132 18.31 9.46 -5.22
C MET A 132 19.19 8.29 -4.77
N PRO A 133 18.82 7.60 -3.68
CA PRO A 133 19.58 6.44 -3.22
C PRO A 133 19.47 5.27 -4.21
N GLU A 134 20.55 4.50 -4.32
CA GLU A 134 20.54 3.20 -5.00
C GLU A 134 19.50 2.24 -4.36
N VAL A 135 19.05 1.26 -5.14
CA VAL A 135 18.05 0.26 -4.72
C VAL A 135 18.40 -0.39 -3.38
N THR A 136 19.68 -0.74 -3.16
CA THR A 136 20.13 -1.41 -1.93
C THR A 136 19.99 -0.54 -0.68
N LYS A 137 20.18 0.79 -0.83
CA LYS A 137 20.02 1.79 0.23
C LYS A 137 18.55 2.09 0.45
N LEU A 138 17.76 2.29 -0.62
CA LEU A 138 16.32 2.48 -0.46
C LEU A 138 15.67 1.29 0.23
N ALA A 139 16.05 0.05 -0.12
CA ALA A 139 15.57 -1.14 0.56
C ALA A 139 15.94 -1.15 2.07
N TYR A 140 17.09 -0.60 2.45
CA TYR A 140 17.46 -0.47 3.87
C TYR A 140 16.55 0.53 4.60
N TYR A 141 16.31 1.70 4.01
CA TYR A 141 15.42 2.69 4.60
C TYR A 141 13.99 2.18 4.68
N LEU A 142 13.46 1.62 3.58
CA LEU A 142 12.11 1.05 3.53
C LEU A 142 11.92 -0.04 4.58
N GLN A 143 12.86 -0.98 4.73
CA GLN A 143 12.79 -2.00 5.79
C GLN A 143 12.67 -1.38 7.18
N ARG A 144 13.44 -0.32 7.45
CA ARG A 144 13.45 0.36 8.74
C ARG A 144 12.10 1.00 9.04
N TYR A 145 11.52 1.74 8.09
CA TYR A 145 10.21 2.38 8.27
C TYR A 145 9.06 1.36 8.31
N ILE A 146 9.12 0.28 7.53
CA ILE A 146 8.15 -0.83 7.64
C ILE A 146 8.18 -1.43 9.05
N ASN A 147 9.37 -1.67 9.62
CA ASN A 147 9.46 -2.22 10.98
C ASN A 147 8.85 -1.27 12.03
N VAL A 148 9.13 0.04 11.92
CA VAL A 148 8.55 1.05 12.80
C VAL A 148 7.02 1.08 12.68
N LEU A 149 6.49 1.05 11.45
CA LEU A 149 5.05 0.99 11.19
C LEU A 149 4.43 -0.27 11.82
N VAL A 150 5.02 -1.45 11.61
CA VAL A 150 4.51 -2.70 12.17
C VAL A 150 4.54 -2.70 13.71
N GLU A 151 5.57 -2.10 14.31
CA GLU A 151 5.63 -1.93 15.77
C GLU A 151 4.60 -0.92 16.28
N ALA A 152 4.30 0.13 15.52
CA ALA A 152 3.25 1.10 15.84
C ALA A 152 1.84 0.47 15.76
N LEU A 153 1.55 -0.27 14.68
CA LEU A 153 0.28 -0.99 14.50
C LEU A 153 0.03 -2.01 15.62
N LYS A 154 1.07 -2.72 16.05
CA LYS A 154 0.97 -3.66 17.19
C LYS A 154 0.67 -2.96 18.51
N ARG A 155 1.19 -1.75 18.71
CA ARG A 155 0.89 -0.94 19.91
C ARG A 155 -0.57 -0.51 19.90
N VAL A 156 -1.05 0.05 18.79
CA VAL A 156 -2.47 0.44 18.62
C VAL A 156 -3.40 -0.76 18.87
N ALA A 157 -3.08 -1.94 18.33
CA ALA A 157 -3.88 -3.15 18.52
C ALA A 157 -3.89 -3.68 19.97
N GLN A 158 -2.89 -3.34 20.79
CA GLN A 158 -2.77 -3.79 22.19
C GLN A 158 -3.31 -2.77 23.21
N GLN A 159 -3.54 -1.52 22.80
CA GLN A 159 -3.94 -0.43 23.68
C GLN A 159 -5.45 -0.15 23.61
N VAL A 160 -6.00 0.42 24.70
CA VAL A 160 -7.37 0.93 24.76
C VAL A 160 -7.38 2.34 24.11
N PRO A 161 -8.37 2.68 23.28
CA PRO A 161 -8.34 3.81 22.33
C PRO A 161 -8.43 5.23 22.94
N GLU A 162 -7.68 5.53 24.00
CA GLU A 162 -7.70 6.85 24.67
C GLU A 162 -6.46 7.74 24.36
N GLU A 163 -5.52 7.32 23.52
CA GLU A 163 -4.30 8.08 23.19
C GLU A 163 -4.27 8.54 21.72
N ASP A 164 -4.96 9.66 21.43
CA ASP A 164 -5.04 10.28 20.08
C ASP A 164 -3.66 10.55 19.45
N GLU A 165 -2.60 10.76 20.25
CA GLU A 165 -1.24 11.02 19.76
C GLU A 165 -0.59 9.79 19.10
N GLU A 166 -0.86 8.57 19.58
CA GLU A 166 -0.30 7.36 18.95
C GLU A 166 -0.94 7.09 17.58
N GLU A 167 -2.22 7.41 17.41
CA GLU A 167 -2.92 7.25 16.13
C GLU A 167 -2.34 8.20 15.06
N GLU A 168 -2.11 9.48 15.39
CA GLU A 168 -1.51 10.45 14.46
C GLU A 168 -0.10 10.01 14.01
N ASP A 169 0.74 9.55 14.94
CA ASP A 169 2.06 9.01 14.63
C ASP A 169 1.98 7.79 13.69
N THR A 170 0.99 6.90 13.89
CA THR A 170 0.83 5.72 13.02
C THR A 170 0.46 6.09 11.59
N VAL A 171 -0.42 7.09 11.42
CA VAL A 171 -0.83 7.60 10.12
C VAL A 171 0.36 8.24 9.39
N GLU A 172 1.21 8.99 10.11
CA GLU A 172 2.42 9.55 9.51
C GLU A 172 3.38 8.45 9.05
N GLN A 173 3.61 7.42 9.88
CA GLN A 173 4.47 6.29 9.51
C GLN A 173 3.93 5.50 8.32
N GLU A 174 2.61 5.30 8.24
CA GLU A 174 1.94 4.69 7.09
C GLU A 174 2.22 5.50 5.83
N PHE A 175 1.99 6.81 5.88
CA PHE A 175 2.23 7.70 4.74
C PHE A 175 3.71 7.67 4.30
N ILE A 176 4.66 7.64 5.23
CA ILE A 176 6.09 7.54 4.90
C ILE A 176 6.40 6.25 4.15
N VAL A 177 5.89 5.11 4.63
CA VAL A 177 6.08 3.81 3.97
C VAL A 177 5.48 3.82 2.57
N GLU A 178 4.28 4.38 2.39
CA GLU A 178 3.65 4.51 1.07
C GLU A 178 4.47 5.36 0.10
N GLN A 179 4.99 6.52 0.55
CA GLN A 179 5.82 7.37 -0.31
C GLN A 179 7.12 6.68 -0.72
N LEU A 180 7.74 5.91 0.19
CA LEU A 180 8.93 5.10 -0.13
C LEU A 180 8.60 3.97 -1.11
N LEU A 181 7.44 3.34 -0.98
CA LEU A 181 6.98 2.31 -1.92
C LEU A 181 6.69 2.89 -3.31
N HIS A 182 6.13 4.10 -3.40
CA HIS A 182 5.99 4.81 -4.68
C HIS A 182 7.35 5.08 -5.34
N ILE A 183 8.36 5.50 -4.57
CA ILE A 183 9.74 5.64 -5.09
C ILE A 183 10.24 4.27 -5.56
N ALA A 184 10.09 3.22 -4.75
CA ALA A 184 10.53 1.86 -5.06
C ALA A 184 9.89 1.32 -6.36
N HIS A 185 8.61 1.63 -6.61
CA HIS A 185 7.90 1.23 -7.83
C HIS A 185 8.52 1.82 -9.11
N SER A 186 9.15 3.00 -9.00
CA SER A 186 9.74 3.72 -10.13
C SER A 186 11.23 3.43 -10.39
N LEU A 187 11.87 2.61 -9.55
CA LEU A 187 13.30 2.34 -9.64
C LEU A 187 13.65 1.43 -10.82
N ASP A 188 14.89 1.59 -11.31
CA ASP A 188 15.51 0.61 -12.20
C ASP A 188 16.09 -0.56 -11.38
N TYR A 189 15.60 -1.76 -11.65
CA TYR A 189 16.02 -3.00 -11.02
C TYR A 189 17.05 -3.79 -11.84
N SER A 190 17.79 -3.13 -12.74
CA SER A 190 18.88 -3.73 -13.52
C SER A 190 20.04 -4.24 -12.66
N ASP A 191 20.26 -3.66 -11.47
CA ASP A 191 21.23 -4.19 -10.50
C ASP A 191 20.68 -5.41 -9.76
N GLU A 192 21.32 -6.56 -9.95
CA GLU A 192 20.84 -7.83 -9.41
C GLU A 192 20.93 -7.90 -7.87
N VAL A 193 21.89 -7.20 -7.26
CA VAL A 193 22.04 -7.20 -5.80
C VAL A 193 20.90 -6.41 -5.16
N GLY A 194 20.66 -5.19 -5.64
CA GLY A 194 19.53 -4.35 -5.25
C GLY A 194 18.19 -5.02 -5.50
N ARG A 195 17.99 -5.58 -6.70
CA ARG A 195 16.78 -6.29 -7.09
C ARG A 195 16.44 -7.42 -6.15
N ARG A 196 17.38 -8.33 -5.87
CA ARG A 196 17.15 -9.45 -4.92
C ARG A 196 16.84 -8.96 -3.51
N LYS A 197 17.52 -7.93 -3.04
CA LYS A 197 17.31 -7.38 -1.70
C LYS A 197 15.92 -6.76 -1.57
N MET A 198 15.51 -5.94 -2.53
CA MET A 198 14.17 -5.34 -2.55
C MET A 198 13.09 -6.40 -2.68
N PHE A 199 13.27 -7.38 -3.59
CA PHE A 199 12.32 -8.47 -3.77
C PHE A 199 12.10 -9.27 -2.48
N ALA A 200 13.18 -9.63 -1.77
CA ALA A 200 13.09 -10.35 -0.50
C ALA A 200 12.37 -9.54 0.58
N LEU A 201 12.68 -8.24 0.68
CA LEU A 201 12.02 -7.32 1.60
C LEU A 201 10.51 -7.24 1.34
N LEU A 202 10.10 -6.99 0.09
CA LEU A 202 8.71 -6.82 -0.29
C LEU A 202 7.91 -8.10 -0.07
N ARG A 203 8.48 -9.26 -0.44
CA ARG A 203 7.90 -10.57 -0.16
C ARG A 203 7.69 -10.81 1.33
N GLN A 204 8.70 -10.56 2.16
CA GLN A 204 8.59 -10.71 3.61
C GLN A 204 7.56 -9.75 4.22
N SER A 205 7.52 -8.51 3.73
CA SER A 205 6.59 -7.48 4.22
C SER A 205 5.14 -7.78 3.84
N LEU A 206 4.92 -8.44 2.70
CA LEU A 206 3.59 -8.84 2.25
C LEU A 206 2.94 -9.87 3.18
N SER A 207 3.73 -10.72 3.85
CA SER A 207 3.25 -11.72 4.84
C SER A 207 2.87 -11.10 6.20
N VAL A 208 2.87 -9.76 6.35
CA VAL A 208 2.43 -9.09 7.58
C VAL A 208 0.90 -8.85 7.53
N PRO A 209 0.10 -9.47 8.43
CA PRO A 209 -1.37 -9.38 8.37
C PRO A 209 -1.91 -7.96 8.51
N ASP A 210 -1.31 -7.17 9.41
CA ASP A 210 -1.82 -5.85 9.80
C ASP A 210 -1.36 -4.72 8.87
N LEU A 211 -0.61 -5.01 7.81
CA LEU A 211 -0.12 -3.98 6.91
C LEU A 211 -1.29 -3.22 6.22
N PRO A 212 -1.24 -1.88 6.10
CA PRO A 212 -2.33 -1.12 5.47
C PRO A 212 -2.60 -1.49 4.02
N GLU A 213 -3.82 -1.20 3.53
CA GLU A 213 -4.29 -1.65 2.22
C GLU A 213 -3.53 -1.02 1.05
N GLU A 214 -3.23 0.28 1.09
CA GLU A 214 -2.46 0.95 0.03
C GLU A 214 -0.99 0.53 0.03
N ALA A 215 -0.35 0.41 1.20
CA ALA A 215 0.99 -0.18 1.32
C ALA A 215 1.03 -1.60 0.73
N THR A 216 0.01 -2.43 1.00
CA THR A 216 -0.12 -3.78 0.42
C THR A 216 -0.20 -3.74 -1.10
N LYS A 217 -1.05 -2.85 -1.65
CA LYS A 217 -1.21 -2.66 -3.09
C LYS A 217 0.12 -2.26 -3.75
N LEU A 218 0.82 -1.27 -3.20
CA LEU A 218 2.09 -0.80 -3.74
C LEU A 218 3.20 -1.87 -3.66
N ILE A 219 3.23 -2.68 -2.61
CA ILE A 219 4.14 -3.84 -2.51
C ILE A 219 3.87 -4.82 -3.65
N VAL A 220 2.60 -5.18 -3.89
CA VAL A 220 2.21 -6.12 -4.94
C VAL A 220 2.55 -5.57 -6.34
N GLU A 221 2.25 -4.30 -6.59
CA GLU A 221 2.60 -3.62 -7.86
C GLU A 221 4.13 -3.55 -8.07
N THR A 222 4.89 -3.27 -7.02
CA THR A 222 6.36 -3.24 -7.09
C THR A 222 6.94 -4.64 -7.31
N LEU A 223 6.42 -5.68 -6.64
CA LEU A 223 6.79 -7.07 -6.90
C LEU A 223 6.53 -7.46 -8.36
N ARG A 224 5.39 -7.05 -8.93
CA ARG A 224 5.09 -7.31 -10.34
C ARG A 224 6.11 -6.66 -11.27
N GLY A 225 6.51 -5.41 -10.97
CA GLY A 225 7.52 -4.66 -11.73
C GLY A 225 8.92 -5.25 -11.66
N ILE A 226 9.27 -5.90 -10.54
CA ILE A 226 10.56 -6.60 -10.36
C ILE A 226 10.60 -7.94 -11.13
N CYS A 227 9.46 -8.65 -11.19
CA CYS A 227 9.34 -9.89 -11.95
C CYS A 227 9.42 -9.64 -13.46
N ALA A 228 9.91 -10.62 -14.21
CA ALA A 228 9.96 -10.51 -15.67
C ALA A 228 8.56 -10.27 -16.28
N SER A 229 8.51 -9.54 -17.39
CA SER A 229 7.24 -9.21 -18.07
C SER A 229 6.66 -10.37 -18.88
N ASP A 230 7.35 -11.50 -18.97
CA ASP A 230 6.90 -12.67 -19.71
C ASP A 230 6.01 -13.58 -18.85
N ALA A 231 5.49 -14.66 -19.47
CA ALA A 231 4.62 -15.60 -18.78
C ALA A 231 5.32 -16.37 -17.63
N ALA A 232 6.66 -16.46 -17.65
CA ALA A 232 7.41 -17.09 -16.57
C ALA A 232 7.49 -16.18 -15.34
N GLY A 233 7.80 -14.89 -15.54
CA GLY A 233 7.79 -13.89 -14.50
C GLY A 233 6.40 -13.64 -13.92
N GLU A 234 5.33 -13.71 -14.74
CA GLU A 234 3.96 -13.66 -14.23
C GLU A 234 3.64 -14.85 -13.30
N ARG A 235 4.09 -16.06 -13.64
CA ARG A 235 3.92 -17.24 -12.77
C ARG A 235 4.72 -17.11 -11.47
N GLU A 236 5.95 -16.61 -11.54
CA GLU A 236 6.77 -16.33 -10.35
C GLU A 236 6.07 -15.32 -9.42
N PHE A 237 5.58 -14.22 -10.00
CA PHE A 237 4.81 -13.20 -9.28
C PHE A 237 3.59 -13.79 -8.57
N VAL A 238 2.75 -14.54 -9.29
CA VAL A 238 1.56 -15.19 -8.72
C VAL A 238 1.95 -16.15 -7.60
N SER A 239 2.95 -17.00 -7.82
CA SER A 239 3.41 -17.97 -6.83
C SER A 239 3.88 -17.29 -5.54
N VAL A 240 4.66 -16.21 -5.65
CA VAL A 240 5.20 -15.48 -4.49
C VAL A 240 4.10 -14.77 -3.71
N VAL A 241 3.13 -14.17 -4.40
CA VAL A 241 2.01 -13.50 -3.74
C VAL A 241 1.10 -14.51 -3.05
N LEU A 242 0.81 -15.65 -3.67
CA LEU A 242 -0.02 -16.69 -3.05
C LEU A 242 0.67 -17.40 -1.90
N GLU A 243 2.00 -17.48 -1.89
CA GLU A 243 2.77 -17.94 -0.74
C GLU A 243 2.55 -17.01 0.47
N ALA A 244 2.64 -15.69 0.28
CA ALA A 244 2.35 -14.73 1.35
C ALA A 244 0.89 -14.81 1.84
N VAL A 245 -0.06 -15.08 0.94
CA VAL A 245 -1.47 -15.32 1.31
C VAL A 245 -1.61 -16.57 2.17
N ALA A 246 -0.89 -17.65 1.85
CA ALA A 246 -0.88 -18.87 2.65
C ALA A 246 -0.27 -18.62 4.03
N ASP A 247 0.88 -17.94 4.10
CA ASP A 247 1.54 -17.56 5.38
C ASP A 247 0.58 -16.80 6.30
N ILE A 248 -0.18 -15.84 5.76
CA ILE A 248 -1.15 -15.05 6.52
C ILE A 248 -2.36 -15.90 6.92
N HIS A 249 -2.89 -16.72 6.02
CA HIS A 249 -4.03 -17.58 6.33
C HIS A 249 -3.68 -18.62 7.42
N ASP A 250 -2.45 -19.13 7.44
CA ASP A 250 -1.99 -20.08 8.45
C ASP A 250 -1.87 -19.45 9.85
N THR A 251 -1.79 -18.13 9.96
CA THR A 251 -1.87 -17.44 11.27
C THR A 251 -3.21 -17.63 11.99
N ILE A 252 -4.27 -18.03 11.27
CA ILE A 252 -5.57 -18.42 11.84
C ILE A 252 -5.51 -19.85 12.38
N MET A 253 -4.77 -20.74 11.70
CA MET A 253 -4.77 -22.19 11.94
C MET A 253 -3.80 -22.63 13.05
N ASP A 254 -2.77 -21.81 13.33
CA ASP A 254 -1.72 -22.10 14.33
C ASP A 254 -2.09 -21.71 15.77
N GLU A 255 -3.29 -21.15 16.04
CA GLU A 255 -3.80 -21.18 17.40
C GLU A 255 -4.24 -22.62 17.71
N PRO A 256 -3.63 -23.32 18.69
CA PRO A 256 -4.11 -24.63 19.11
C PRO A 256 -5.48 -24.45 19.76
N VAL A 257 -6.53 -24.41 18.94
CA VAL A 257 -7.77 -25.08 19.29
C VAL A 257 -7.38 -26.53 19.45
N ASP A 258 -7.39 -27.01 20.70
CA ASP A 258 -7.29 -28.43 21.01
C ASP A 258 -8.03 -29.20 19.92
N GLU A 259 -7.29 -30.02 19.17
CA GLU A 259 -7.76 -30.83 18.04
C GLU A 259 -9.04 -31.57 18.48
N ASP A 260 -10.22 -31.07 18.07
CA ASP A 260 -11.49 -31.80 17.96
C ASP A 260 -12.62 -30.83 17.54
N VAL A 261 -12.43 -30.11 16.43
CA VAL A 261 -13.55 -29.44 15.73
C VAL A 261 -13.76 -30.08 14.36
N ASP A 262 -13.80 -31.40 14.33
CA ASP A 262 -14.38 -32.15 13.22
C ASP A 262 -15.91 -32.13 13.33
N GLU A 263 -16.55 -30.96 13.40
CA GLU A 263 -18.00 -30.78 13.25
C GLU A 263 -18.37 -29.41 12.65
N SER A 264 -17.87 -29.12 11.45
CA SER A 264 -18.40 -28.05 10.59
C SER A 264 -19.26 -28.58 9.42
N PHE A 265 -19.82 -29.79 9.51
CA PHE A 265 -20.67 -30.33 8.45
C PHE A 265 -21.72 -31.36 8.90
N HIS A 266 -22.66 -31.00 9.79
CA HIS A 266 -23.86 -31.82 10.01
C HIS A 266 -25.16 -31.01 10.06
N SER A 267 -25.74 -30.77 8.88
CA SER A 267 -27.19 -30.57 8.76
C SER A 267 -27.89 -31.91 8.58
N ALA A 268 -28.72 -32.24 9.58
CA ALA A 268 -29.94 -33.05 9.51
C ALA A 268 -29.85 -34.51 9.03
N ARG A 269 -29.76 -35.43 9.99
CA ARG A 269 -30.66 -36.60 10.05
C ARG A 269 -30.76 -37.14 11.49
N SER A 270 -31.96 -36.97 12.06
CA SER A 270 -32.38 -37.60 13.32
C SER A 270 -32.66 -39.08 13.05
N GLU A 271 -31.87 -39.98 13.65
CA GLU A 271 -32.36 -41.30 14.06
C GLU A 271 -31.81 -41.64 15.45
N VAL A 272 -32.74 -42.09 16.30
CA VAL A 272 -32.53 -42.52 17.68
C VAL A 272 -31.97 -43.94 17.71
N SER A 273 -30.86 -44.17 18.42
CA SER A 273 -30.60 -45.43 19.14
C SER A 273 -29.44 -45.25 20.12
N GLU A 274 -29.65 -45.80 21.31
CA GLU A 274 -28.87 -45.65 22.54
C GLU A 274 -27.51 -46.39 22.55
N THR A 275 -26.72 -46.04 23.60
CA THR A 275 -25.60 -46.77 24.24
C THR A 275 -24.24 -46.69 23.51
N GLU A 276 -23.11 -46.30 24.10
CA GLU A 276 -22.57 -46.56 25.44
C GLU A 276 -21.60 -45.47 25.93
N SER A 277 -21.32 -45.53 27.23
CA SER A 277 -20.50 -44.66 28.07
C SER A 277 -19.01 -44.56 27.70
N SER A 278 -18.52 -43.34 27.54
CA SER A 278 -17.13 -42.99 27.85
C SER A 278 -17.06 -41.64 28.59
N SER A 279 -16.16 -41.60 29.57
CA SER A 279 -15.96 -40.58 30.59
C SER A 279 -15.70 -39.18 30.01
N LYS A 280 -16.69 -38.30 30.13
CA LYS A 280 -16.58 -36.85 29.86
C LYS A 280 -15.60 -36.20 30.84
N LYS A 281 -14.44 -35.78 30.35
CA LYS A 281 -13.69 -34.67 30.96
C LYS A 281 -14.52 -33.39 30.81
N PRO A 282 -14.47 -32.45 31.76
CA PRO A 282 -15.21 -31.20 31.64
C PRO A 282 -14.63 -30.39 30.48
N LYS A 283 -15.46 -30.11 29.47
CA LYS A 283 -15.16 -29.13 28.42
C LYS A 283 -14.95 -27.78 29.12
N ALA A 284 -13.83 -27.13 28.87
CA ALA A 284 -13.74 -25.70 29.11
C ALA A 284 -14.66 -25.05 28.06
N GLU A 285 -15.83 -24.59 28.48
CA GLU A 285 -16.68 -23.76 27.63
C GLU A 285 -15.93 -22.44 27.44
N MET A 286 -15.42 -22.20 26.22
CA MET A 286 -14.95 -20.88 25.83
C MET A 286 -16.07 -19.87 26.04
N SER A 287 -15.72 -18.68 26.51
CA SER A 287 -16.72 -17.63 26.72
C SER A 287 -17.30 -17.13 25.39
N GLU A 288 -18.52 -16.60 25.42
CA GLU A 288 -19.15 -15.99 24.22
C GLU A 288 -18.28 -14.85 23.64
N GLU A 289 -17.51 -14.18 24.49
CA GLU A 289 -16.60 -13.09 24.13
C GLU A 289 -15.37 -13.61 23.35
N GLU A 290 -14.74 -14.68 23.84
CA GLU A 290 -13.60 -15.31 23.13
C GLU A 290 -13.99 -15.90 21.77
N LEU A 291 -15.22 -16.39 21.62
CA LEU A 291 -15.73 -16.88 20.33
C LEU A 291 -15.97 -15.73 19.34
N GLN A 292 -16.43 -14.57 19.83
CA GLN A 292 -16.61 -13.38 19.01
C GLN A 292 -15.27 -12.83 18.53
N ASP A 293 -14.27 -12.74 19.41
CA ASP A 293 -12.94 -12.25 19.06
C ASP A 293 -12.25 -13.13 18.01
N LYS A 294 -12.37 -14.46 18.14
CA LYS A 294 -11.86 -15.40 17.13
C LYS A 294 -12.56 -15.22 15.78
N SER A 295 -13.88 -15.04 15.78
CA SER A 295 -14.63 -14.80 14.55
C SER A 295 -14.24 -13.49 13.88
N ILE A 296 -14.06 -12.42 14.65
CA ILE A 296 -13.59 -11.12 14.13
C ILE A 296 -12.20 -11.26 13.52
N LYS A 297 -11.28 -11.94 14.21
CA LYS A 297 -9.92 -12.21 13.71
C LYS A 297 -9.94 -13.00 12.41
N GLU A 298 -10.75 -14.05 12.33
CA GLU A 298 -10.91 -14.84 11.10
C GLU A 298 -11.45 -14.00 9.94
N ILE A 299 -12.43 -13.12 10.18
CA ILE A 299 -12.96 -12.19 9.18
C ILE A 299 -11.86 -11.24 8.69
N MET A 300 -11.09 -10.65 9.61
CA MET A 300 -10.01 -9.70 9.26
C MET A 300 -8.92 -10.37 8.41
N VAL A 301 -8.49 -11.58 8.78
CA VAL A 301 -7.47 -12.30 8.01
C VAL A 301 -7.99 -12.71 6.63
N ASN A 302 -9.23 -13.20 6.53
CA ASN A 302 -9.84 -13.48 5.23
C ASN A 302 -9.94 -12.22 4.35
N MET A 303 -10.32 -11.09 4.93
CA MET A 303 -10.36 -9.80 4.24
C MET A 303 -8.98 -9.36 3.74
N LYS A 304 -7.93 -9.60 4.53
CA LYS A 304 -6.54 -9.31 4.14
C LYS A 304 -6.08 -10.21 2.99
N CYS A 305 -6.30 -11.52 3.09
CA CYS A 305 -5.97 -12.49 2.03
C CYS A 305 -6.65 -12.12 0.71
N LEU A 306 -7.94 -11.78 0.75
CA LEU A 306 -8.68 -11.37 -0.44
C LEU A 306 -8.20 -10.04 -1.01
N HIS A 307 -7.76 -9.10 -0.17
CA HIS A 307 -7.17 -7.84 -0.64
C HIS A 307 -5.86 -8.06 -1.40
N ILE A 308 -4.97 -8.89 -0.86
CA ILE A 308 -3.71 -9.26 -1.53
C ILE A 308 -4.01 -9.92 -2.88
N VAL A 309 -4.97 -10.85 -2.92
CA VAL A 309 -5.41 -11.51 -4.16
C VAL A 309 -6.03 -10.51 -5.14
N GLN A 310 -6.83 -9.56 -4.67
CA GLN A 310 -7.38 -8.51 -5.52
C GLN A 310 -6.27 -7.70 -6.19
N CYS A 311 -5.28 -7.23 -5.41
CA CYS A 311 -4.13 -6.49 -5.93
C CYS A 311 -3.31 -7.35 -6.92
N MET A 312 -3.16 -8.65 -6.64
CA MET A 312 -2.49 -9.59 -7.55
C MET A 312 -3.22 -9.69 -8.88
N LEU A 313 -4.54 -9.92 -8.85
CA LEU A 313 -5.36 -10.11 -10.05
C LEU A 313 -5.44 -8.85 -10.92
N GLN A 314 -5.33 -7.66 -10.34
CA GLN A 314 -5.21 -6.40 -11.09
C GLN A 314 -3.90 -6.29 -11.89
N ASN A 315 -2.89 -7.07 -11.52
CA ASN A 315 -1.53 -7.05 -12.10
C ASN A 315 -1.21 -8.30 -12.97
N VAL A 316 -2.21 -9.15 -13.22
CA VAL A 316 -2.09 -10.35 -14.08
C VAL A 316 -2.76 -10.08 -15.43
N GLY A 317 -2.09 -10.44 -16.53
CA GLY A 317 -2.62 -10.31 -17.89
C GLY A 317 -2.84 -11.63 -18.62
N GLY A 318 -2.33 -12.75 -18.10
CA GLY A 318 -2.43 -14.07 -18.69
C GLY A 318 -3.83 -14.72 -18.61
N ASN A 319 -3.96 -15.90 -19.21
CA ASN A 319 -5.19 -16.69 -19.14
C ASN A 319 -5.24 -17.49 -17.83
N LEU A 320 -6.36 -17.41 -17.10
CA LEU A 320 -6.53 -18.06 -15.81
C LEU A 320 -6.30 -19.58 -15.85
N GLN A 321 -6.77 -20.28 -16.89
CA GLN A 321 -6.64 -21.75 -17.01
C GLN A 321 -5.21 -22.20 -17.27
N GLN A 322 -4.34 -21.31 -17.73
CA GLN A 322 -2.95 -21.62 -18.02
C GLN A 322 -2.07 -21.56 -16.77
N ASN A 323 -2.58 -20.99 -15.67
CA ASN A 323 -1.87 -20.89 -14.42
C ASN A 323 -2.60 -21.72 -13.35
N VAL A 324 -1.99 -22.84 -12.97
CA VAL A 324 -2.54 -23.78 -11.98
C VAL A 324 -2.75 -23.10 -10.62
N ASP A 325 -1.88 -22.15 -10.26
CA ASP A 325 -1.95 -21.45 -8.99
C ASP A 325 -3.16 -20.50 -8.95
N LEU A 326 -3.49 -19.84 -10.07
CA LEU A 326 -4.71 -19.03 -10.17
C LEU A 326 -5.98 -19.88 -10.10
N VAL A 327 -5.98 -21.06 -10.72
CA VAL A 327 -7.10 -22.01 -10.64
C VAL A 327 -7.27 -22.52 -9.21
N ALA A 328 -6.17 -22.85 -8.53
CA ALA A 328 -6.20 -23.28 -7.13
C ALA A 328 -6.72 -22.18 -6.22
N MET A 329 -6.22 -20.95 -6.35
CA MET A 329 -6.68 -19.78 -5.61
C MET A 329 -8.18 -19.51 -5.84
N LEU A 330 -8.66 -19.59 -7.08
CA LEU A 330 -10.08 -19.39 -7.39
C LEU A 330 -10.95 -20.39 -6.62
N ASN A 331 -10.58 -21.67 -6.64
CA ASN A 331 -11.38 -22.74 -6.02
C ASN A 331 -11.28 -22.77 -4.50
N ASN A 332 -10.10 -22.45 -3.93
CA ASN A 332 -9.82 -22.63 -2.52
C ASN A 332 -10.03 -21.36 -1.67
N LEU A 333 -10.04 -20.18 -2.30
CA LEU A 333 -10.18 -18.90 -1.58
C LEU A 333 -11.34 -18.05 -2.10
N VAL A 334 -11.39 -17.77 -3.41
CA VAL A 334 -12.42 -16.85 -3.96
C VAL A 334 -13.81 -17.47 -3.96
N VAL A 335 -13.99 -18.70 -4.46
CA VAL A 335 -15.31 -19.36 -4.48
C VAL A 335 -15.88 -19.54 -3.06
N PRO A 336 -15.11 -19.99 -2.05
CA PRO A 336 -15.56 -20.00 -0.66
C PRO A 336 -15.92 -18.61 -0.13
N ALA A 337 -15.09 -17.59 -0.39
CA ALA A 337 -15.35 -16.23 0.08
C ALA A 337 -16.69 -15.67 -0.44
N VAL A 338 -17.00 -15.88 -1.72
CA VAL A 338 -18.27 -15.42 -2.31
C VAL A 338 -19.47 -16.13 -1.68
N ARG A 339 -19.30 -17.36 -1.18
CA ARG A 339 -20.33 -18.13 -0.49
C ARG A 339 -20.40 -17.85 1.02
N SER A 340 -19.50 -17.01 1.55
CA SER A 340 -19.47 -16.68 2.97
C SER A 340 -20.76 -15.99 3.42
N HIS A 341 -21.19 -16.27 4.66
CA HIS A 341 -22.29 -15.57 5.30
C HIS A 341 -21.91 -14.14 5.72
N GLU A 342 -20.62 -13.89 5.92
CA GLU A 342 -20.08 -12.58 6.29
C GLU A 342 -20.08 -11.64 5.08
N ALA A 343 -20.85 -10.56 5.20
CA ALA A 343 -20.97 -9.55 4.14
C ALA A 343 -19.62 -8.99 3.65
N PRO A 344 -18.66 -8.56 4.51
CA PRO A 344 -17.40 -7.99 4.03
C PRO A 344 -16.59 -8.99 3.21
N VAL A 345 -16.47 -10.25 3.68
CA VAL A 345 -15.76 -11.33 2.97
C VAL A 345 -16.41 -11.63 1.62
N ARG A 346 -17.74 -11.69 1.59
CA ARG A 346 -18.52 -11.95 0.37
C ARG A 346 -18.37 -10.85 -0.66
N GLU A 347 -18.43 -9.58 -0.24
CA GLU A 347 -18.26 -8.43 -1.14
C GLU A 347 -16.87 -8.42 -1.78
N ARG A 348 -15.82 -8.67 -1.00
CA ARG A 348 -14.45 -8.73 -1.53
C ARG A 348 -14.23 -9.97 -2.41
N GLY A 349 -14.82 -11.11 -2.05
CA GLY A 349 -14.85 -12.30 -2.90
C GLY A 349 -15.47 -12.04 -4.28
N LEU A 350 -16.56 -11.26 -4.35
CA LEU A 350 -17.19 -10.87 -5.61
C LEU A 350 -16.26 -10.00 -6.48
N LEU A 351 -15.49 -9.08 -5.88
CA LEU A 351 -14.51 -8.28 -6.61
C LEU A 351 -13.42 -9.15 -7.23
N CYS A 352 -12.85 -10.09 -6.46
CA CYS A 352 -11.87 -11.04 -6.97
C CYS A 352 -12.45 -11.92 -8.09
N LEU A 353 -13.68 -12.41 -7.94
CA LEU A 353 -14.37 -13.18 -8.98
C LEU A 353 -14.60 -12.36 -10.26
N GLY A 354 -14.93 -11.08 -10.12
CA GLY A 354 -15.04 -10.13 -11.22
C GLY A 354 -13.72 -9.99 -11.99
N LEU A 355 -12.60 -9.84 -11.28
CA LEU A 355 -11.27 -9.78 -11.88
C LEU A 355 -10.89 -11.10 -12.57
N CYS A 356 -11.12 -12.26 -11.94
CA CYS A 356 -10.92 -13.57 -12.56
C CYS A 356 -11.73 -13.71 -13.87
N SER A 357 -12.95 -13.16 -13.90
CA SER A 357 -13.82 -13.18 -15.08
C SER A 357 -13.32 -12.32 -16.24
N LEU A 358 -12.45 -11.33 -15.99
CA LEU A 358 -11.75 -10.58 -17.03
C LEU A 358 -10.62 -11.39 -17.68
N LEU A 359 -10.01 -12.31 -16.94
CA LEU A 359 -8.91 -13.17 -17.40
C LEU A 359 -9.40 -14.37 -18.23
N ASP A 360 -10.60 -14.89 -17.94
CA ASP A 360 -11.20 -15.99 -18.70
C ASP A 360 -12.72 -15.83 -18.88
N LYS A 361 -13.13 -15.69 -20.16
CA LYS A 361 -14.53 -15.55 -20.57
C LYS A 361 -15.38 -16.77 -20.22
N VAL A 362 -14.79 -17.96 -20.03
CA VAL A 362 -15.54 -19.18 -19.71
C VAL A 362 -16.15 -19.11 -18.29
N ILE A 363 -15.51 -18.39 -17.37
CA ILE A 363 -16.00 -18.20 -16.00
C ILE A 363 -17.35 -17.45 -16.01
N LEU A 364 -17.49 -16.45 -16.90
CA LEU A 364 -18.74 -15.68 -17.07
C LEU A 364 -19.94 -16.53 -17.52
N VAL A 365 -19.68 -17.63 -18.24
CA VAL A 365 -20.72 -18.43 -18.90
C VAL A 365 -21.15 -19.62 -18.05
N THR A 366 -20.42 -19.93 -16.98
CA THR A 366 -20.69 -21.13 -16.16
C THR A 366 -21.86 -20.86 -15.20
N PRO A 367 -23.04 -21.49 -15.38
CA PRO A 367 -24.24 -21.19 -14.58
C PRO A 367 -24.10 -21.56 -13.10
N LEU A 368 -23.14 -22.43 -12.75
CA LEU A 368 -22.94 -22.97 -11.41
C LEU A 368 -22.44 -21.95 -10.39
N LEU A 369 -21.83 -20.84 -10.84
CA LEU A 369 -21.43 -19.74 -9.95
C LEU A 369 -22.62 -18.82 -9.71
N PHE A 370 -23.30 -18.32 -10.76
CA PHE A 370 -24.37 -17.32 -10.60
C PHE A 370 -25.72 -17.84 -10.06
N TYR A 371 -26.11 -19.10 -10.32
CA TYR A 371 -27.44 -19.59 -9.91
C TYR A 371 -27.61 -19.88 -8.41
N ASN A 372 -26.54 -19.82 -7.61
CA ASN A 372 -26.63 -19.89 -6.14
C ASN A 372 -26.53 -18.50 -5.46
N PHE A 373 -26.49 -17.40 -6.24
CA PHE A 373 -26.42 -16.03 -5.73
C PHE A 373 -27.75 -15.25 -5.79
N ILE A 374 -28.82 -15.88 -6.28
CA ILE A 374 -30.22 -15.43 -6.18
C ILE A 374 -30.97 -16.51 -5.41
#